data_AF-A0A2M4BTG4-F1
#
_entry.id   AF-A0A2M4BTG4-F1
#
_cell.length_a   1.000
_cell.length_b   1.000
_cell.length_c   1.000
_cell.angle_alpha   90.00
_cell.angle_beta   90.00
_cell.angle_gamma   90.00
#
_symmetry.space_group_name_H-M   'P 1'
#
loop_
_entity.id
_entity.type
_entity.pdbx_description
1 polymer ?
#
loop_
_entity_poly.entity_id
_entity_poly.type
_entity_poly.pdbx_seq_one_letter_code
_entity_poly.pdbx_strand_id
1 'polypeptide(L)'
;MVNARRILVAVCLVLCACALVEALRATEPSFLVGERLRRYHANHQHLPPNERRRPYELGAGIYREMDIMEKKTRLRNGVALTRSPNSRWPNATVPYVISESFTAANQTTIRRGMDEIEDKTCVRFVARTTEELYVSITNTATGCWSYVGRSLSNTENQVNLQIPECVDTGAIVHELMHSIGFYHEFSRPDRDSYVSIDRTALAPEDQTGTFFEDNYPKMADNEVVLYGRPYDYGSVMHYSKYAAAASPAKPVMNNLQPWFGDFGNRNGLSASDAIDINYMYCNETSTTTTAATTTTTTTTKAPTTTTKAPTTTTASCKHSRGKATRTRTATTT
;
A
#
# COMPACT_ATOMS: atom_id res chain seq x y z
N MET A 1 22.13 -53.83 -9.02
CA MET A 1 21.02 -53.03 -9.61
C MET A 1 20.05 -52.40 -8.59
N VAL A 2 19.87 -52.95 -7.37
CA VAL A 2 18.91 -52.41 -6.37
C VAL A 2 19.38 -51.09 -5.74
N ASN A 3 20.69 -50.89 -5.54
CA ASN A 3 21.24 -49.67 -4.93
C ASN A 3 21.10 -48.41 -5.82
N ALA A 4 21.29 -48.54 -7.12
CA ALA A 4 21.17 -47.41 -8.05
C ALA A 4 19.73 -46.86 -8.13
N ARG A 5 18.71 -47.74 -8.08
CA ARG A 5 17.30 -47.33 -8.04
C ARG A 5 16.92 -46.65 -6.73
N ARG A 6 17.45 -47.10 -5.59
CA ARG A 6 17.20 -46.45 -4.29
C ARG A 6 17.85 -45.08 -4.19
N ILE A 7 19.07 -44.92 -4.71
CA ILE A 7 19.77 -43.62 -4.77
C ILE A 7 19.03 -42.68 -5.73
N LEU A 8 18.60 -43.15 -6.90
CA LEU A 8 17.86 -42.33 -7.87
C LEU A 8 16.51 -41.85 -7.31
N VAL A 9 15.77 -42.71 -6.60
CA VAL A 9 14.51 -42.34 -5.94
C VAL A 9 14.74 -41.34 -4.80
N ALA A 10 15.79 -41.53 -3.99
CA ALA A 10 16.13 -40.59 -2.92
C ALA A 10 16.56 -39.21 -3.46
N VAL A 11 17.36 -39.18 -4.53
CA VAL A 11 17.77 -37.93 -5.20
C VAL A 11 16.57 -37.23 -5.85
N CYS A 12 15.67 -37.97 -6.52
CA CYS A 12 14.44 -37.39 -7.06
C CYS A 12 13.50 -36.85 -5.96
N LEU A 13 13.38 -37.53 -4.82
CA LEU A 13 12.57 -37.05 -3.69
C LEU A 13 13.15 -35.77 -3.07
N VAL A 14 14.47 -35.68 -2.94
CA VAL A 14 15.15 -34.47 -2.43
C VAL A 14 15.04 -33.32 -3.42
N LEU A 15 15.24 -33.56 -4.72
CA LEU A 15 15.08 -32.53 -5.77
C LEU A 15 13.62 -32.05 -5.89
N CYS A 16 12.65 -32.96 -5.76
CA CYS A 16 11.23 -32.61 -5.76
C CYS A 16 10.86 -31.81 -4.50
N ALA A 17 11.41 -32.17 -3.33
CA ALA A 17 11.25 -31.40 -2.10
C ALA A 17 11.89 -30.00 -2.19
N CYS A 18 13.09 -29.86 -2.77
CA CYS A 18 13.70 -28.55 -3.00
C CYS A 18 12.86 -27.68 -3.96
N ALA A 19 12.35 -28.26 -5.05
CA ALA A 19 11.48 -27.54 -5.98
C ALA A 19 10.13 -27.14 -5.36
N LEU A 20 9.57 -27.98 -4.47
CA LEU A 20 8.36 -27.65 -3.68
C LEU A 20 8.62 -26.54 -2.66
N VAL A 21 9.80 -26.53 -2.02
CA VAL A 21 10.22 -25.47 -1.09
C VAL A 21 10.46 -24.15 -1.82
N GLU A 22 10.96 -24.17 -3.07
CA GLU A 22 11.07 -22.98 -3.92
C GLU A 22 9.70 -22.45 -4.37
N ALA A 23 8.73 -23.33 -4.64
CA ALA A 23 7.39 -22.94 -5.10
C ALA A 23 6.47 -22.35 -4.02
N LEU A 24 6.81 -22.49 -2.73
CA LEU A 24 6.03 -21.98 -1.59
C LEU A 24 6.55 -20.64 -1.04
N ARG A 25 7.72 -20.16 -1.51
CA ARG A 25 8.26 -18.87 -1.08
C ARG A 25 7.28 -17.75 -1.41
N ALA A 26 7.15 -16.82 -0.47
CA ALA A 26 6.29 -15.65 -0.56
C ALA A 26 4.78 -15.90 -0.78
N THR A 27 4.27 -17.14 -0.72
CA THR A 27 2.81 -17.39 -0.92
C THR A 27 2.11 -17.84 0.35
N GLU A 28 2.88 -18.12 1.40
CA GLU A 28 2.38 -18.49 2.72
C GLU A 28 3.31 -18.01 3.84
N PRO A 29 2.76 -17.79 5.06
CA PRO A 29 3.57 -17.43 6.22
C PRO A 29 4.57 -18.53 6.60
N SER A 30 5.79 -18.14 6.93
CA SER A 30 6.87 -19.05 7.27
C SER A 30 7.23 -19.00 8.75
N PHE A 31 7.32 -20.19 9.36
CA PHE A 31 7.76 -20.35 10.75
C PHE A 31 9.15 -19.72 10.99
N LEU A 32 10.06 -19.86 10.01
CA LEU A 32 11.42 -19.35 10.11
C LEU A 32 11.46 -17.82 10.23
N VAL A 33 10.63 -17.11 9.48
CA VAL A 33 10.52 -15.64 9.58
C VAL A 33 10.02 -15.25 10.98
N GLY A 34 9.00 -15.95 11.48
CA GLY A 34 8.48 -15.65 12.80
C GLY A 34 9.46 -15.95 13.93
N GLU A 35 10.28 -16.99 13.78
CA GLU A 35 11.37 -17.27 14.71
C GLU A 35 12.46 -16.18 14.65
N ARG A 36 12.85 -15.71 13.45
CA ARG A 36 13.79 -14.59 13.30
C ARG A 36 13.30 -13.35 14.03
N LEU A 37 12.03 -12.99 13.89
CA LEU A 37 11.42 -11.86 14.61
C LEU A 37 11.47 -12.04 16.13
N ARG A 38 11.10 -13.21 16.66
CA ARG A 38 11.15 -13.49 18.11
C ARG A 38 12.58 -13.43 18.66
N ARG A 39 13.54 -14.03 17.96
CA ARG A 39 14.97 -13.99 18.35
C ARG A 39 15.50 -12.56 18.26
N TYR A 40 15.13 -11.82 17.22
CA TYR A 40 15.51 -10.43 17.05
C TYR A 40 15.01 -9.58 18.22
N HIS A 41 13.72 -9.69 18.57
CA HIS A 41 13.15 -9.02 19.74
C HIS A 41 13.92 -9.32 21.02
N ALA A 42 14.09 -10.61 21.35
CA ALA A 42 14.75 -11.02 22.58
C ALA A 42 16.16 -10.42 22.72
N ASN A 43 16.88 -10.34 21.60
CA ASN A 43 18.26 -9.85 21.56
C ASN A 43 18.39 -8.33 21.44
N HIS A 44 17.35 -7.60 20.99
CA HIS A 44 17.46 -6.17 20.63
C HIS A 44 16.37 -5.28 21.22
N GLN A 45 15.48 -5.80 22.06
CA GLN A 45 14.44 -5.01 22.74
C GLN A 45 14.99 -3.87 23.61
N HIS A 46 16.26 -3.96 24.01
CA HIS A 46 16.96 -2.94 24.80
C HIS A 46 17.59 -1.84 23.94
N LEU A 47 17.68 -2.01 22.62
CA LEU A 47 18.24 -1.01 21.73
C LEU A 47 17.27 0.16 21.52
N PRO A 48 17.78 1.39 21.38
CA PRO A 48 16.98 2.53 20.95
C PRO A 48 16.23 2.24 19.63
N PRO A 49 14.98 2.71 19.45
CA PRO A 49 14.19 2.42 18.25
C PRO A 49 14.88 2.76 16.92
N ASN A 50 15.70 3.80 16.88
CA ASN A 50 16.47 4.24 15.71
C ASN A 50 17.64 3.30 15.35
N GLU A 51 18.10 2.45 16.28
CA GLU A 51 19.21 1.50 16.07
C GLU A 51 18.72 0.08 15.75
N ARG A 52 17.42 -0.19 15.95
CA ARG A 52 16.83 -1.50 15.65
C ARG A 52 16.81 -1.73 14.14
N ARG A 53 16.57 -2.95 13.66
CA ARG A 53 16.31 -3.24 12.23
C ARG A 53 14.85 -2.92 11.91
N ARG A 54 14.50 -2.86 10.63
CA ARG A 54 13.09 -2.80 10.26
C ARG A 54 12.56 -4.24 10.29
N PRO A 55 11.44 -4.50 10.98
CA PRO A 55 11.05 -5.88 11.28
C PRO A 55 10.61 -6.64 10.03
N TYR A 56 10.06 -5.94 9.04
CA TYR A 56 9.72 -6.48 7.71
C TYR A 56 10.95 -7.00 6.92
N GLU A 57 12.14 -6.43 7.12
CA GLU A 57 13.38 -6.92 6.48
C GLU A 57 13.82 -8.33 6.97
N LEU A 58 13.22 -8.86 8.04
CA LEU A 58 13.59 -10.17 8.60
C LEU A 58 13.01 -11.35 7.82
N GLY A 59 12.13 -11.11 6.82
CA GLY A 59 11.67 -12.14 5.89
C GLY A 59 12.61 -12.42 4.72
N ALA A 60 13.83 -11.85 4.72
CA ALA A 60 14.86 -12.08 3.71
C ALA A 60 15.05 -13.53 3.30
N GLY A 61 15.03 -13.78 1.99
CA GLY A 61 15.21 -15.10 1.39
C GLY A 61 13.99 -16.03 1.48
N ILE A 62 12.86 -15.55 2.01
CA ILE A 62 11.63 -16.34 2.17
C ILE A 62 10.43 -15.62 1.55
N TYR A 63 10.19 -14.38 1.95
CA TYR A 63 9.14 -13.55 1.37
C TYR A 63 9.69 -12.73 0.21
N ARG A 64 8.81 -12.36 -0.72
CA ARG A 64 9.19 -11.55 -1.87
C ARG A 64 9.53 -10.17 -1.35
N GLU A 65 10.67 -9.61 -1.72
CA GLU A 65 11.11 -8.35 -1.15
C GLU A 65 10.99 -8.34 0.40
N MET A 66 11.31 -9.47 1.04
CA MET A 66 11.33 -9.66 2.49
C MET A 66 9.97 -9.57 3.23
N ASP A 67 8.92 -8.99 2.66
CA ASP A 67 7.60 -8.84 3.33
C ASP A 67 6.39 -8.81 2.38
N ILE A 68 6.58 -9.00 1.08
CA ILE A 68 5.47 -9.07 0.13
C ILE A 68 5.01 -10.52 0.00
N MET A 69 3.72 -10.73 0.23
CA MET A 69 3.04 -11.97 -0.16
C MET A 69 2.54 -11.90 -1.61
N GLU A 70 2.89 -12.90 -2.40
CA GLU A 70 2.50 -13.01 -3.80
C GLU A 70 1.11 -13.64 -3.96
N LYS A 71 0.28 -12.99 -4.78
CA LYS A 71 -1.03 -13.51 -5.23
C LYS A 71 -0.82 -14.69 -6.17
N LYS A 72 -1.73 -15.68 -6.16
CA LYS A 72 -1.62 -16.87 -7.04
C LYS A 72 -1.65 -16.52 -8.52
N THR A 73 -2.23 -15.39 -8.87
CA THR A 73 -2.08 -14.76 -10.19
C THR A 73 -1.20 -13.52 -10.04
N ARG A 74 -0.06 -13.53 -10.73
CA ARG A 74 0.91 -12.44 -10.68
C ARG A 74 0.31 -11.19 -11.34
N LEU A 75 -0.18 -10.27 -10.53
CA LEU A 75 -0.42 -8.89 -10.92
C LEU A 75 0.52 -8.03 -10.07
N ARG A 76 1.64 -7.60 -10.67
CA ARG A 76 2.65 -6.72 -10.06
C ARG A 76 2.30 -5.27 -10.36
N ASN A 77 2.30 -4.35 -9.39
CA ASN A 77 1.91 -2.95 -9.65
C ASN A 77 1.97 -1.88 -8.51
N GLY A 78 2.45 -0.69 -8.86
CA GLY A 78 1.85 0.62 -8.51
C GLY A 78 0.67 0.94 -9.44
N VAL A 79 -0.45 0.25 -9.23
CA VAL A 79 -1.43 -0.17 -10.26
C VAL A 79 -1.81 0.85 -11.32
N ALA A 80 -1.34 0.67 -12.56
CA ALA A 80 -1.97 1.28 -13.72
C ALA A 80 -3.33 0.61 -14.03
N LEU A 81 -4.40 1.41 -14.10
CA LEU A 81 -5.76 0.93 -14.38
C LEU A 81 -5.86 0.15 -15.70
N THR A 82 -4.97 0.42 -16.67
CA THR A 82 -4.92 -0.23 -17.99
C THR A 82 -4.57 -1.71 -17.94
N ARG A 83 -3.95 -2.21 -16.86
CA ARG A 83 -3.53 -3.63 -16.73
C ARG A 83 -4.16 -4.38 -15.57
N SER A 84 -4.62 -3.70 -14.51
CA SER A 84 -5.28 -4.36 -13.38
C SER A 84 -6.35 -3.44 -12.80
N PRO A 85 -7.54 -3.35 -13.43
CA PRO A 85 -8.55 -2.36 -13.09
C PRO A 85 -9.10 -2.48 -11.66
N ASN A 86 -8.89 -3.62 -10.98
CA ASN A 86 -9.48 -3.93 -9.68
C ASN A 86 -8.52 -3.87 -8.48
N SER A 87 -7.22 -3.56 -8.69
CA SER A 87 -6.24 -3.62 -7.60
C SER A 87 -6.05 -2.32 -6.83
N ARG A 88 -6.80 -1.26 -7.17
CA ARG A 88 -7.00 -0.09 -6.31
C ARG A 88 -8.28 -0.23 -5.50
N TRP A 89 -8.29 0.33 -4.30
CA TRP A 89 -9.49 0.45 -3.49
C TRP A 89 -10.44 1.52 -4.06
N PRO A 90 -11.72 1.23 -4.32
CA PRO A 90 -12.65 2.21 -4.90
C PRO A 90 -12.81 3.42 -4.00
N ASN A 91 -12.92 4.62 -4.59
CA ASN A 91 -13.13 5.88 -3.88
C ASN A 91 -12.10 6.16 -2.77
N ALA A 92 -10.87 5.62 -2.92
CA ALA A 92 -9.82 5.68 -1.91
C ALA A 92 -10.27 5.15 -0.52
N THR A 93 -11.31 4.31 -0.49
CA THR A 93 -11.91 3.81 0.76
C THR A 93 -11.51 2.37 0.99
N VAL A 94 -10.88 2.09 2.13
CA VAL A 94 -10.35 0.78 2.50
C VAL A 94 -11.14 0.25 3.70
N PRO A 95 -12.16 -0.60 3.49
CA PRO A 95 -12.82 -1.30 4.59
C PRO A 95 -11.81 -2.18 5.31
N TYR A 96 -11.83 -2.21 6.64
CA TYR A 96 -10.89 -3.02 7.43
C TYR A 96 -11.53 -3.73 8.62
N VAL A 97 -10.88 -4.81 9.04
CA VAL A 97 -11.12 -5.50 10.32
C VAL A 97 -9.78 -5.66 11.03
N ILE A 98 -9.75 -5.37 12.33
CA ILE A 98 -8.59 -5.65 13.20
C ILE A 98 -8.92 -6.87 14.04
N SER A 99 -8.03 -7.86 14.05
CA SER A 99 -8.20 -9.08 14.83
C SER A 99 -8.26 -8.80 16.35
N GLU A 100 -9.15 -9.49 17.05
CA GLU A 100 -9.30 -9.41 18.51
C GLU A 100 -8.07 -9.95 19.28
N SER A 101 -7.18 -10.66 18.59
CA SER A 101 -5.89 -11.12 19.14
C SER A 101 -4.89 -9.99 19.38
N PHE A 102 -5.19 -8.75 18.97
CA PHE A 102 -4.45 -7.56 19.37
C PHE A 102 -4.98 -6.98 20.69
N THR A 103 -4.08 -6.62 21.60
CA THR A 103 -4.43 -5.85 22.80
C THR A 103 -4.96 -4.47 22.42
N ALA A 104 -5.69 -3.80 23.33
CA ALA A 104 -6.19 -2.45 23.09
C ALA A 104 -5.07 -1.43 22.76
N ALA A 105 -3.90 -1.58 23.38
CA ALA A 105 -2.72 -0.77 23.07
C ALA A 105 -2.25 -1.01 21.63
N ASN A 106 -2.19 -2.26 21.17
CA ASN A 106 -1.80 -2.59 19.80
C ASN A 106 -2.82 -2.04 18.79
N GLN A 107 -4.12 -2.17 19.07
CA GLN A 107 -5.17 -1.60 18.22
C GLN A 107 -5.05 -0.08 18.11
N THR A 108 -4.69 0.60 19.20
CA THR A 108 -4.41 2.05 19.21
C THR A 108 -3.22 2.40 18.31
N THR A 109 -2.14 1.63 18.35
CA THR A 109 -0.97 1.85 17.48
C THR A 109 -1.30 1.58 16.01
N ILE A 110 -2.08 0.53 15.71
CA ILE A 110 -2.57 0.23 14.36
C ILE A 110 -3.41 1.40 13.83
N ARG A 111 -4.33 1.92 14.65
CA ARG A 111 -5.15 3.07 14.30
C ARG A 111 -4.29 4.30 14.01
N ARG A 112 -3.27 4.57 14.83
CA ARG A 112 -2.32 5.67 14.58
C ARG A 112 -1.59 5.54 13.23
N GLY A 113 -1.23 4.32 12.82
CA GLY A 113 -0.61 4.10 11.50
C GLY A 113 -1.57 4.35 10.34
N MET A 114 -2.86 4.05 10.52
CA MET A 114 -3.88 4.42 9.53
C MET A 114 -4.10 5.94 9.51
N ASP A 115 -4.13 6.60 10.67
CA ASP A 115 -4.30 8.06 10.80
C ASP A 115 -3.15 8.80 10.09
N GLU A 116 -1.93 8.29 10.19
CA GLU A 116 -0.75 8.83 9.50
C GLU A 116 -0.93 8.93 7.97
N ILE A 117 -1.64 7.96 7.36
CA ILE A 117 -1.99 7.95 5.94
C ILE A 117 -3.19 8.86 5.67
N GLU A 118 -4.23 8.81 6.51
CA GLU A 118 -5.46 9.60 6.35
C GLU A 118 -5.22 11.11 6.46
N ASP A 119 -4.31 11.52 7.34
CA ASP A 119 -3.97 12.93 7.59
C ASP A 119 -3.25 13.59 6.41
N LYS A 120 -2.55 12.79 5.59
CA LYS A 120 -1.70 13.28 4.49
C LYS A 120 -2.27 12.99 3.11
N THR A 121 -3.36 12.22 3.03
CA THR A 121 -3.91 11.74 1.76
C THR A 121 -5.44 11.74 1.76
N CYS A 122 -6.06 11.44 0.62
CA CYS A 122 -7.52 11.20 0.57
C CYS A 122 -7.93 9.77 0.91
N VAL A 123 -6.98 8.84 1.14
CA VAL A 123 -7.32 7.46 1.50
C VAL A 123 -8.02 7.43 2.86
N ARG A 124 -9.07 6.63 3.01
CA ARG A 124 -9.85 6.49 4.25
C ARG A 124 -9.99 5.04 4.64
N PHE A 125 -9.50 4.67 5.83
CA PHE A 125 -9.74 3.36 6.41
C PHE A 125 -11.06 3.38 7.18
N VAL A 126 -12.03 2.58 6.75
CA VAL A 126 -13.36 2.53 7.37
C VAL A 126 -13.57 1.18 8.05
N ALA A 127 -14.09 1.18 9.27
CA ALA A 127 -14.45 -0.07 9.94
C ALA A 127 -15.49 -0.80 9.10
N ARG A 128 -15.17 -2.05 8.73
CA ARG A 128 -16.03 -2.84 7.86
C ARG A 128 -17.40 -3.07 8.50
N THR A 129 -18.44 -2.97 7.68
CA THR A 129 -19.81 -3.36 8.00
C THR A 129 -20.24 -4.52 7.10
N THR A 130 -20.67 -4.23 5.87
CA THR A 130 -21.21 -5.21 4.91
C THR A 130 -20.33 -5.40 3.69
N GLU A 131 -19.22 -4.68 3.57
CA GLU A 131 -18.34 -4.73 2.41
C GLU A 131 -17.79 -6.14 2.21
N GLU A 132 -17.88 -6.65 0.99
CA GLU A 132 -17.42 -7.99 0.65
C GLU A 132 -15.90 -8.10 0.74
N LEU A 133 -15.20 -7.09 0.23
CA LEU A 133 -13.74 -7.01 0.18
C LEU A 133 -13.25 -6.00 1.19
N TYR A 134 -12.26 -6.39 1.98
CA TYR A 134 -11.70 -5.59 3.07
C TYR A 134 -10.27 -6.02 3.38
N VAL A 135 -9.51 -5.15 4.04
CA VAL A 135 -8.21 -5.50 4.61
C VAL A 135 -8.41 -6.17 5.96
N SER A 136 -7.91 -7.39 6.12
CA SER A 136 -7.87 -8.08 7.41
C SER A 136 -6.51 -7.88 8.06
N ILE A 137 -6.48 -7.18 9.19
CA ILE A 137 -5.27 -6.90 9.95
C ILE A 137 -5.18 -7.90 11.10
N THR A 138 -4.16 -8.75 11.07
CA THR A 138 -4.01 -9.88 11.99
C THR A 138 -2.58 -10.01 12.51
N ASN A 139 -2.38 -10.80 13.55
CA ASN A 139 -1.09 -11.24 14.07
C ASN A 139 -1.04 -12.76 14.28
N THR A 140 -2.01 -13.49 13.72
CA THR A 140 -2.15 -14.94 13.91
C THR A 140 -1.12 -15.73 13.10
N ALA A 141 -0.54 -15.12 12.07
CA ALA A 141 0.55 -15.69 11.29
C ALA A 141 1.90 -15.05 11.65
N THR A 142 2.97 -15.65 11.13
CA THR A 142 4.34 -15.19 11.35
C THR A 142 4.78 -14.14 10.32
N GLY A 143 5.63 -13.20 10.73
CA GLY A 143 6.17 -12.14 9.88
C GLY A 143 5.49 -10.78 10.03
N CYS A 144 6.12 -9.74 9.49
CA CYS A 144 5.44 -8.54 9.03
C CYS A 144 5.29 -8.72 7.51
N TRP A 145 4.08 -8.64 6.99
CA TRP A 145 3.86 -8.74 5.55
C TRP A 145 2.47 -8.27 5.14
N SER A 146 2.36 -7.93 3.86
CA SER A 146 1.09 -7.64 3.19
C SER A 146 1.09 -8.13 1.75
N TYR A 147 -0.11 -8.21 1.17
CA TYR A 147 -0.28 -8.27 -0.27
C TYR A 147 -0.30 -6.85 -0.85
N VAL A 148 0.18 -6.69 -2.09
CA VAL A 148 0.15 -5.36 -2.71
C VAL A 148 -1.19 -5.08 -3.40
N GLY A 149 -1.87 -4.05 -2.91
CA GLY A 149 -3.15 -3.55 -3.42
C GLY A 149 -4.32 -4.50 -3.22
N ARG A 150 -5.51 -4.06 -3.63
CA ARG A 150 -6.76 -4.82 -3.51
C ARG A 150 -6.72 -6.10 -4.35
N SER A 151 -7.29 -7.17 -3.81
CA SER A 151 -7.62 -8.42 -4.48
C SER A 151 -9.12 -8.69 -4.39
N LEU A 152 -9.63 -9.50 -5.32
CA LEU A 152 -10.98 -10.05 -5.25
C LEU A 152 -11.07 -11.25 -4.30
N SER A 153 -9.95 -11.67 -3.69
CA SER A 153 -9.91 -12.64 -2.59
C SER A 153 -9.50 -11.97 -1.28
N ASN A 154 -10.30 -12.12 -0.23
CA ASN A 154 -9.95 -11.61 1.10
C ASN A 154 -8.73 -12.29 1.73
N THR A 155 -8.39 -13.51 1.31
CA THR A 155 -7.13 -14.14 1.75
C THR A 155 -5.92 -13.40 1.21
N GLU A 156 -6.07 -12.68 0.10
CA GLU A 156 -5.04 -11.86 -0.55
C GLU A 156 -5.21 -10.35 -0.25
N ASN A 157 -6.00 -10.00 0.78
CA ASN A 157 -6.14 -8.65 1.34
C ASN A 157 -5.74 -8.65 2.82
N GLN A 158 -4.73 -9.42 3.19
CA GLN A 158 -4.27 -9.52 4.56
C GLN A 158 -3.07 -8.61 4.81
N VAL A 159 -3.02 -8.06 6.02
CA VAL A 159 -1.86 -7.41 6.62
C VAL A 159 -1.56 -8.17 7.90
N ASN A 160 -0.39 -8.80 7.99
CA ASN A 160 0.03 -9.51 9.19
C ASN A 160 1.10 -8.74 9.95
N LEU A 161 0.86 -8.51 11.23
CA LEU A 161 1.72 -7.77 12.13
C LEU A 161 2.08 -8.64 13.34
N GLN A 162 3.08 -9.51 13.20
CA GLN A 162 3.53 -10.34 14.30
C GLN A 162 4.03 -9.50 15.50
N ILE A 163 3.46 -9.79 16.67
CA ILE A 163 3.87 -9.15 17.94
C ILE A 163 5.21 -9.73 18.44
N PRO A 164 6.06 -8.91 19.09
CA PRO A 164 5.87 -7.47 19.33
C PRO A 164 6.48 -6.57 18.25
N GLU A 165 7.28 -7.12 17.35
CA GLU A 165 8.13 -6.34 16.46
C GLU A 165 7.36 -5.55 15.39
N CYS A 166 6.27 -6.10 14.84
CA CYS A 166 5.56 -5.48 13.73
C CYS A 166 4.50 -4.44 14.16
N VAL A 167 4.24 -4.28 15.48
CA VAL A 167 3.28 -3.28 15.99
C VAL A 167 4.04 -2.00 16.37
N ASP A 168 4.64 -1.41 15.34
CA ASP A 168 5.36 -0.14 15.37
C ASP A 168 4.78 0.78 14.29
N THR A 169 4.73 2.10 14.52
CA THR A 169 4.06 3.02 13.59
C THR A 169 4.67 2.96 12.18
N GLY A 170 5.99 2.89 12.04
CA GLY A 170 6.64 2.80 10.73
C GLY A 170 6.31 1.49 10.02
N ALA A 171 6.40 0.36 10.74
CA ALA A 171 6.03 -0.95 10.19
C ALA A 171 4.55 -1.03 9.79
N ILE A 172 3.64 -0.50 10.62
CA ILE A 172 2.21 -0.48 10.29
C ILE A 172 1.95 0.36 9.04
N VAL A 173 2.52 1.56 8.95
CA VAL A 173 2.36 2.43 7.77
C VAL A 173 2.91 1.75 6.51
N HIS A 174 4.06 1.09 6.62
CA HIS A 174 4.67 0.31 5.54
C HIS A 174 3.72 -0.76 4.99
N GLU A 175 3.21 -1.63 5.87
CA GLU A 175 2.34 -2.73 5.47
C GLU A 175 0.97 -2.24 4.98
N LEU A 176 0.44 -1.16 5.57
CA LEU A 176 -0.77 -0.53 5.05
C LEU A 176 -0.54 0.11 3.69
N MET A 177 0.63 0.70 3.44
CA MET A 177 1.01 1.27 2.15
C MET A 177 1.15 0.18 1.06
N HIS A 178 1.66 -1.01 1.41
CA HIS A 178 1.52 -2.20 0.55
C HIS A 178 0.06 -2.52 0.24
N SER A 179 -0.81 -2.60 1.27
CA SER A 179 -2.23 -2.98 1.09
C SER A 179 -3.02 -2.02 0.18
N ILE A 180 -2.56 -0.77 0.03
CA ILE A 180 -3.16 0.23 -0.88
C ILE A 180 -2.45 0.32 -2.24
N GLY A 181 -1.41 -0.50 -2.49
CA GLY A 181 -0.90 -0.75 -3.84
C GLY A 181 0.49 -0.22 -4.14
N PHE A 182 1.36 -0.06 -3.15
CA PHE A 182 2.75 0.37 -3.37
C PHE A 182 3.74 -0.77 -3.16
N TYR A 183 4.76 -0.80 -4.01
CA TYR A 183 5.95 -1.66 -3.86
C TYR A 183 7.08 -0.85 -3.22
N HIS A 184 8.21 -1.51 -2.98
CA HIS A 184 9.37 -0.82 -2.45
C HIS A 184 9.95 0.22 -3.39
N GLU A 185 10.41 1.34 -2.84
CA GLU A 185 11.08 2.40 -3.59
C GLU A 185 12.37 1.89 -4.24
N PHE A 186 13.10 0.98 -3.56
CA PHE A 186 14.33 0.41 -4.10
C PHE A 186 14.10 -0.51 -5.29
N SER A 187 12.88 -0.97 -5.59
CA SER A 187 12.63 -1.83 -6.75
C SER A 187 12.24 -1.03 -8.01
N ARG A 188 12.26 0.31 -7.94
CA ARG A 188 12.02 1.18 -9.12
C ARG A 188 12.95 0.86 -10.30
N PRO A 189 12.47 1.05 -11.54
CA PRO A 189 13.27 0.82 -12.75
C PRO A 189 14.48 1.75 -12.87
N ASP A 190 14.38 2.97 -12.34
CA ASP A 190 15.45 3.99 -12.37
C ASP A 190 16.42 3.87 -11.18
N ARG A 191 16.22 2.92 -10.26
CA ARG A 191 16.99 2.80 -9.00
C ARG A 191 18.50 2.79 -9.20
N ASP A 192 19.00 2.20 -10.29
CA ASP A 192 20.44 1.98 -10.49
C ASP A 192 21.16 3.31 -10.80
N SER A 193 20.42 4.41 -10.99
CA SER A 193 20.96 5.78 -11.04
C SER A 193 21.15 6.40 -9.64
N TYR A 194 20.56 5.79 -8.61
CA TYR A 194 20.46 6.31 -7.25
C TYR A 194 21.13 5.40 -6.22
N VAL A 195 21.07 4.09 -6.41
CA VAL A 195 21.64 3.10 -5.50
C VAL A 195 22.44 2.04 -6.24
N SER A 196 23.49 1.55 -5.62
CA SER A 196 24.17 0.31 -5.99
C SER A 196 23.94 -0.75 -4.93
N ILE A 197 23.87 -2.02 -5.36
CA ILE A 197 23.64 -3.15 -4.47
C ILE A 197 24.88 -4.05 -4.46
N ASP A 198 25.60 -4.06 -3.34
CA ASP A 198 26.78 -4.91 -3.12
C ASP A 198 26.37 -6.31 -2.65
N ARG A 199 26.30 -7.24 -3.60
CA ARG A 199 26.05 -8.67 -3.34
C ARG A 199 27.03 -9.27 -2.34
N THR A 200 28.27 -8.80 -2.30
CA THR A 200 29.30 -9.36 -1.43
C THR A 200 29.14 -8.94 0.04
N ALA A 201 28.16 -8.09 0.37
CA ALA A 201 27.77 -7.75 1.74
C ALA A 201 26.71 -8.70 2.33
N LEU A 202 26.09 -9.54 1.50
CA LEU A 202 25.16 -10.59 1.93
C LEU A 202 25.91 -11.78 2.55
N ALA A 203 25.20 -12.60 3.33
CA ALA A 203 25.74 -13.86 3.83
C ALA A 203 26.07 -14.78 2.64
N PRO A 204 27.14 -15.60 2.69
CA PRO A 204 27.56 -16.43 1.55
C PRO A 204 26.44 -17.28 0.94
N GLU A 205 25.53 -17.81 1.76
CA GLU A 205 24.35 -18.58 1.35
C GLU A 205 23.29 -17.76 0.58
N ASP A 206 23.24 -16.45 0.80
CA ASP A 206 22.30 -15.51 0.16
C ASP A 206 22.89 -14.87 -1.11
N GLN A 207 24.15 -15.12 -1.43
CA GLN A 207 24.82 -14.62 -2.65
C GLN A 207 24.43 -15.40 -3.91
N THR A 208 23.15 -15.73 -4.05
CA THR A 208 22.60 -16.48 -5.19
C THR A 208 21.79 -15.58 -6.11
N GLY A 209 21.66 -15.98 -7.39
CA GLY A 209 20.79 -15.28 -8.34
C GLY A 209 19.34 -15.25 -7.86
N THR A 210 18.81 -16.39 -7.41
CA THR A 210 17.43 -16.53 -6.92
C THR A 210 17.14 -15.60 -5.74
N PHE A 211 18.01 -15.56 -4.73
CA PHE A 211 17.84 -14.64 -3.60
C PHE A 211 17.73 -13.18 -4.08
N PHE A 212 18.56 -12.81 -5.05
CA PHE A 212 18.62 -11.45 -5.56
C PHE A 212 17.39 -11.08 -6.41
N GLU A 213 16.92 -11.98 -7.26
CA GLU A 213 15.70 -11.77 -8.04
C GLU A 213 14.46 -11.67 -7.14
N ASP A 214 14.44 -12.37 -6.01
CA ASP A 214 13.33 -12.34 -5.07
C ASP A 214 13.38 -11.13 -4.13
N ASN A 215 14.55 -10.76 -3.60
CA ASN A 215 14.66 -9.77 -2.52
C ASN A 215 15.16 -8.40 -2.99
N TYR A 216 15.85 -8.35 -4.13
CA TYR A 216 16.36 -7.14 -4.76
C TYR A 216 15.93 -6.96 -6.23
N PRO A 217 14.68 -7.30 -6.62
CA PRO A 217 14.22 -7.17 -8.00
C PRO A 217 14.28 -5.72 -8.47
N LYS A 218 14.46 -5.54 -9.78
CA LYS A 218 14.21 -4.26 -10.45
C LYS A 218 12.95 -4.41 -11.30
N MET A 219 11.96 -3.58 -11.04
CA MET A 219 10.72 -3.55 -11.81
C MET A 219 10.99 -3.03 -13.22
N ALA A 220 10.18 -3.48 -14.19
CA ALA A 220 10.20 -2.93 -15.54
C ALA A 220 9.47 -1.58 -15.59
N ASP A 221 9.83 -0.71 -16.55
CA ASP A 221 9.24 0.63 -16.73
C ASP A 221 7.70 0.61 -16.88
N ASN A 222 7.15 -0.50 -17.35
CA ASN A 222 5.72 -0.67 -17.60
C ASN A 222 4.95 -1.34 -16.44
N GLU A 223 5.61 -1.57 -15.30
CA GLU A 223 5.04 -2.14 -14.07
C GLU A 223 4.85 -1.09 -12.96
N VAL A 224 5.43 0.11 -13.10
CA VAL A 224 5.34 1.19 -12.09
C VAL A 224 5.12 2.54 -12.75
N VAL A 225 4.41 3.42 -12.06
CA VAL A 225 4.27 4.83 -12.44
C VAL A 225 5.01 5.67 -11.41
N LEU A 226 6.04 6.42 -11.85
CA LEU A 226 6.89 7.22 -10.97
C LEU A 226 6.31 8.61 -10.64
N TYR A 227 5.18 8.95 -11.26
CA TYR A 227 4.45 10.21 -11.07
C TYR A 227 5.32 11.48 -11.23
N GLY A 228 6.44 11.38 -11.97
CA GLY A 228 7.38 12.48 -12.20
C GLY A 228 8.22 12.87 -10.99
N ARG A 229 8.23 12.10 -9.90
CA ARG A 229 8.96 12.42 -8.67
C ARG A 229 10.39 11.85 -8.66
N PRO A 230 11.35 12.55 -8.03
CA PRO A 230 12.69 12.01 -7.81
C PRO A 230 12.65 10.78 -6.89
N TYR A 231 13.69 9.97 -6.95
CA TYR A 231 13.86 8.82 -6.05
C TYR A 231 13.93 9.26 -4.58
N ASP A 232 13.19 8.58 -3.71
CA ASP A 232 13.10 8.94 -2.29
C ASP A 232 13.83 7.95 -1.38
N TYR A 233 15.09 8.22 -1.06
CA TYR A 233 15.86 7.44 -0.08
C TYR A 233 15.18 7.36 1.30
N GLY A 234 14.38 8.37 1.65
CA GLY A 234 13.69 8.47 2.92
C GLY A 234 12.28 7.87 2.92
N SER A 235 11.81 7.27 1.82
CA SER A 235 10.49 6.65 1.75
C SER A 235 10.31 5.58 2.82
N VAL A 236 9.11 5.45 3.38
CA VAL A 236 8.79 4.33 4.29
C VAL A 236 8.88 2.99 3.56
N MET A 237 8.70 3.01 2.23
CA MET A 237 8.83 1.86 1.33
C MET A 237 10.27 1.64 0.85
N HIS A 238 11.26 2.34 1.38
CA HIS A 238 12.66 2.05 1.07
C HIS A 238 13.25 1.12 2.14
N TYR A 239 13.98 0.09 1.72
CA TYR A 239 14.80 -0.69 2.65
C TYR A 239 15.84 0.17 3.35
N SER A 240 16.37 -0.32 4.46
CA SER A 240 17.62 0.18 5.00
C SER A 240 18.81 -0.16 4.12
N LYS A 241 19.93 0.56 4.35
CA LYS A 241 21.24 0.24 3.76
C LYS A 241 21.73 -1.17 4.09
N TYR A 242 21.22 -1.77 5.17
CA TYR A 242 21.69 -3.04 5.75
C TYR A 242 20.68 -4.17 5.64
N ALA A 243 19.63 -4.02 4.83
CA ALA A 243 18.67 -5.10 4.59
C ALA A 243 19.42 -6.37 4.14
N ALA A 244 19.19 -7.48 4.84
CA ALA A 244 19.92 -8.76 4.65
C ALA A 244 21.47 -8.70 4.74
N ALA A 245 22.07 -7.65 5.29
CA ALA A 245 23.52 -7.58 5.45
C ALA A 245 24.03 -8.64 6.44
N ALA A 246 25.12 -9.33 6.09
CA ALA A 246 25.80 -10.29 6.96
C ALA A 246 26.43 -9.64 8.19
N SER A 247 26.75 -8.34 8.11
CA SER A 247 27.37 -7.57 9.17
C SER A 247 26.86 -6.13 9.18
N PRO A 248 26.65 -5.51 10.35
CA PRO A 248 26.30 -4.09 10.44
C PRO A 248 27.40 -3.16 9.94
N ALA A 249 28.63 -3.65 9.72
CA ALA A 249 29.74 -2.84 9.24
C ALA A 249 29.72 -2.58 7.73
N LYS A 250 28.97 -3.39 6.97
CA LYS A 250 29.00 -3.34 5.50
C LYS A 250 27.58 -3.24 4.93
N PRO A 251 27.19 -2.09 4.36
CA PRO A 251 25.88 -1.94 3.75
C PRO A 251 25.77 -2.78 2.48
N VAL A 252 24.58 -3.33 2.25
CA VAL A 252 24.20 -3.97 0.98
C VAL A 252 23.82 -2.93 -0.05
N MET A 253 23.22 -1.80 0.37
CA MET A 253 22.79 -0.73 -0.53
C MET A 253 23.53 0.58 -0.25
N ASN A 254 24.10 1.18 -1.30
CA ASN A 254 24.90 2.40 -1.22
C ASN A 254 24.35 3.48 -2.16
N ASN A 255 24.28 4.74 -1.71
CA ASN A 255 23.81 5.84 -2.55
C ASN A 255 24.87 6.22 -3.59
N LEU A 256 24.43 6.43 -4.83
CA LEU A 256 25.23 6.94 -5.94
C LEU A 256 25.09 8.45 -6.11
N GLN A 257 23.96 9.01 -5.66
CA GLN A 257 23.72 10.46 -5.61
C GLN A 257 24.00 11.02 -4.20
N PRO A 258 24.30 12.33 -4.06
CA PRO A 258 24.49 12.95 -2.76
C PRO A 258 23.27 12.77 -1.84
N TRP A 259 23.45 12.04 -0.75
CA TRP A 259 22.45 11.82 0.29
C TRP A 259 23.14 11.70 1.64
N PHE A 260 22.70 12.52 2.61
CA PHE A 260 23.30 12.57 3.94
C PHE A 260 22.46 11.86 5.02
N GLY A 261 21.25 11.40 4.68
CA GLY A 261 20.36 10.67 5.59
C GLY A 261 20.61 9.16 5.61
N ASP A 262 19.85 8.46 6.45
CA ASP A 262 19.70 7.01 6.34
C ASP A 262 18.70 6.65 5.22
N PHE A 263 18.64 5.38 4.84
CA PHE A 263 17.61 4.87 3.92
C PHE A 263 16.46 4.27 4.71
N GLY A 264 15.23 4.46 4.22
CA GLY A 264 14.04 3.89 4.84
C GLY A 264 13.72 4.54 6.18
N ASN A 265 12.74 5.43 6.22
CA ASN A 265 12.34 6.05 7.48
C ASN A 265 11.46 5.10 8.34
N ARG A 266 11.26 5.44 9.62
CA ARG A 266 10.47 4.65 10.59
C ARG A 266 9.28 5.43 11.17
N ASN A 267 9.07 6.65 10.71
CA ASN A 267 8.18 7.60 11.36
C ASN A 267 6.79 7.63 10.72
N GLY A 268 6.66 7.12 9.50
CA GLY A 268 5.44 7.18 8.71
C GLY A 268 5.73 7.59 7.27
N LEU A 269 4.74 8.17 6.59
CA LEU A 269 4.89 8.57 5.20
C LEU A 269 5.93 9.69 5.07
N SER A 270 6.83 9.55 4.09
CA SER A 270 7.57 10.71 3.61
C SER A 270 6.63 11.67 2.86
N ALA A 271 7.10 12.90 2.61
CA ALA A 271 6.35 13.82 1.75
C ALA A 271 6.12 13.24 0.34
N SER A 272 7.11 12.53 -0.19
CA SER A 272 7.04 11.90 -1.50
C SER A 272 6.11 10.69 -1.51
N ASP A 273 6.01 9.93 -0.41
CA ASP A 273 5.04 8.84 -0.26
C ASP A 273 3.59 9.36 -0.29
N ALA A 274 3.32 10.45 0.42
CA ALA A 274 2.01 11.09 0.42
C ALA A 274 1.63 11.64 -0.98
N ILE A 275 2.59 12.22 -1.72
CA ILE A 275 2.38 12.68 -3.10
C ILE A 275 1.97 11.50 -3.99
N ASP A 276 2.62 10.36 -3.85
CA ASP A 276 2.35 9.15 -4.63
C ASP A 276 0.97 8.59 -4.38
N ILE A 277 0.59 8.46 -3.11
CA ILE A 277 -0.76 8.02 -2.73
C ILE A 277 -1.80 9.01 -3.30
N ASN A 278 -1.56 10.31 -3.18
CA ASN A 278 -2.48 11.32 -3.68
C ASN A 278 -2.61 11.32 -5.20
N TYR A 279 -1.52 11.12 -5.94
CA TYR A 279 -1.59 10.99 -7.39
C TYR A 279 -2.38 9.74 -7.77
N MET A 280 -2.14 8.62 -7.08
CA MET A 280 -2.81 7.35 -7.37
C MET A 280 -4.32 7.39 -7.06
N TYR A 281 -4.72 8.00 -5.94
CA TYR A 281 -6.09 7.88 -5.43
C TYR A 281 -6.93 9.16 -5.52
N CYS A 282 -6.30 10.33 -5.51
CA CYS A 282 -6.98 11.59 -5.21
C CYS A 282 -7.08 12.53 -6.41
N ASN A 283 -6.28 12.27 -7.46
CA ASN A 283 -6.30 13.07 -8.69
C ASN A 283 -7.39 12.64 -9.70
N GLU A 284 -8.27 11.71 -9.35
CA GLU A 284 -9.47 11.45 -10.16
C GLU A 284 -10.56 12.46 -9.81
N THR A 285 -10.74 13.43 -10.72
CA THR A 285 -11.97 14.19 -10.91
C THR A 285 -13.18 13.32 -10.62
N SER A 286 -14.04 13.77 -9.71
CA SER A 286 -15.31 13.15 -9.36
C SER A 286 -16.10 12.72 -10.59
N THR A 287 -15.91 11.48 -11.05
CA THR A 287 -16.95 10.80 -11.80
C THR A 287 -17.96 10.32 -10.77
N THR A 288 -18.79 11.26 -10.34
CA THR A 288 -20.10 10.95 -9.79
C THR A 288 -20.81 10.16 -10.88
N THR A 289 -20.71 8.83 -10.83
CA THR A 289 -21.70 7.99 -11.49
C THR A 289 -23.00 8.30 -10.79
N THR A 290 -23.76 9.24 -11.33
CA THR A 290 -25.13 9.50 -10.95
C THR A 290 -25.83 8.16 -11.00
N ALA A 291 -26.15 7.61 -9.83
CA ALA A 291 -26.99 6.45 -9.72
C ALA A 291 -28.25 6.75 -10.53
N ALA A 292 -28.46 6.00 -11.62
CA ALA A 292 -29.69 6.05 -12.38
C ALA A 292 -30.82 5.72 -11.41
N THR A 293 -31.50 6.76 -10.94
CA THR A 293 -32.73 6.62 -10.17
C THR A 293 -33.78 6.19 -11.16
N THR A 294 -33.97 4.88 -11.27
CA THR A 294 -35.12 4.30 -11.97
C THR A 294 -36.37 4.75 -11.24
N THR A 295 -36.95 5.86 -11.70
CA THR A 295 -38.26 6.32 -11.24
C THR A 295 -39.29 5.44 -11.93
N THR A 296 -39.75 4.41 -11.23
CA THR A 296 -40.94 3.65 -11.60
C THR A 296 -42.13 4.61 -11.60
N THR A 297 -42.54 5.04 -12.79
CA THR A 297 -43.74 5.86 -12.97
C THR A 297 -44.95 4.93 -12.92
N THR A 298 -45.59 4.83 -11.75
CA THR A 298 -46.89 4.17 -11.62
C THR A 298 -47.96 5.13 -12.11
N THR A 299 -48.45 4.91 -13.33
CA THR A 299 -49.53 5.70 -13.95
C THR A 299 -50.84 5.45 -13.20
N THR A 300 -51.22 6.36 -12.31
CA THR A 300 -52.56 6.35 -11.69
C THR A 300 -53.47 7.26 -12.52
N LYS A 301 -54.53 6.67 -13.07
CA LYS A 301 -55.55 7.34 -13.90
C LYS A 301 -56.34 8.33 -13.03
N ALA A 302 -56.24 9.63 -13.33
CA ALA A 302 -56.99 10.67 -12.63
C ALA A 302 -58.45 10.75 -13.13
N PRO A 303 -59.44 11.02 -12.25
CA PRO A 303 -60.82 11.28 -12.64
C PRO A 303 -61.01 12.71 -13.15
N THR A 304 -61.81 12.84 -14.20
CA THR A 304 -62.20 14.13 -14.81
C THR A 304 -63.13 14.90 -13.88
N THR A 305 -62.83 16.17 -13.60
CA THR A 305 -63.83 17.10 -13.05
C THR A 305 -63.65 18.50 -13.62
N THR A 306 -64.70 18.95 -14.30
CA THR A 306 -64.85 20.22 -14.99
C THR A 306 -65.06 21.35 -13.99
N THR A 307 -64.30 22.46 -14.06
CA THR A 307 -64.67 23.69 -13.33
C THR A 307 -64.42 24.94 -14.18
N LYS A 308 -65.40 25.84 -14.06
CA LYS A 308 -65.71 27.03 -14.86
C LYS A 308 -64.86 28.24 -14.45
N ALA A 309 -64.52 29.11 -15.40
CA ALA A 309 -63.75 30.34 -15.20
C ALA A 309 -64.53 31.46 -14.47
N PRO A 310 -63.82 32.35 -13.76
CA PRO A 310 -64.23 33.77 -13.75
C PRO A 310 -63.08 34.79 -13.92
N THR A 311 -63.34 35.68 -14.87
CA THR A 311 -63.12 37.14 -15.00
C THR A 311 -62.17 37.87 -14.04
N THR A 312 -61.23 38.66 -14.61
CA THR A 312 -60.42 39.65 -13.88
C THR A 312 -60.61 41.04 -14.46
N THR A 313 -60.92 42.00 -13.58
CA THR A 313 -61.21 43.41 -13.87
C THR A 313 -59.93 44.24 -13.83
N THR A 314 -59.74 45.12 -14.81
CA THR A 314 -58.66 46.11 -14.94
C THR A 314 -58.84 47.34 -14.05
N ALA A 315 -57.76 47.86 -13.45
CA ALA A 315 -57.63 49.29 -13.08
C ALA A 315 -56.15 49.78 -13.00
N SER A 316 -55.79 50.55 -14.04
CA SER A 316 -54.90 51.70 -14.23
C SER A 316 -53.63 52.02 -13.39
N CYS A 317 -52.63 52.46 -14.19
CA CYS A 317 -51.32 53.06 -13.95
C CYS A 317 -51.25 54.34 -13.09
N LYS A 318 -50.03 54.65 -12.59
CA LYS A 318 -49.35 55.94 -12.86
C LYS A 318 -47.82 55.87 -12.71
N HIS A 319 -47.15 56.44 -13.71
CA HIS A 319 -45.71 56.64 -13.86
C HIS A 319 -45.18 57.81 -13.02
N SER A 320 -43.90 57.77 -12.65
CA SER A 320 -43.03 58.96 -12.74
C SER A 320 -41.59 58.56 -13.11
N ARG A 321 -41.02 59.29 -14.08
CA ARG A 321 -39.65 59.18 -14.60
C ARG A 321 -38.82 60.36 -14.07
N GLY A 322 -37.51 60.17 -13.91
CA GLY A 322 -36.52 61.25 -13.80
C GLY A 322 -35.15 60.70 -13.38
N LYS A 323 -34.37 60.11 -14.30
CA LYS A 323 -33.32 60.70 -15.17
C LYS A 323 -31.98 60.93 -14.45
N ALA A 324 -30.97 60.26 -15.00
CA ALA A 324 -29.58 60.20 -14.55
C ALA A 324 -28.78 61.46 -14.86
N THR A 325 -27.72 61.71 -14.09
CA THR A 325 -26.49 62.32 -14.60
C THR A 325 -25.25 61.84 -13.84
N ARG A 326 -24.21 61.58 -14.62
CA ARG A 326 -22.89 61.03 -14.27
C ARG A 326 -21.92 62.21 -14.17
N THR A 327 -20.99 62.22 -13.21
CA THR A 327 -19.76 63.03 -13.34
C THR A 327 -18.61 62.38 -12.58
N ARG A 328 -17.41 62.64 -13.12
CA ARG A 328 -16.18 61.87 -13.04
C ARG A 328 -15.15 62.63 -12.17
N THR A 329 -14.13 61.90 -11.77
CA THR A 329 -12.70 62.27 -11.73
C THR A 329 -12.05 62.40 -10.33
N ALA A 330 -10.88 61.79 -10.27
CA ALA A 330 -9.95 61.56 -9.17
C ALA A 330 -9.23 62.82 -8.66
N THR A 331 -8.66 62.73 -7.45
CA THR A 331 -7.39 63.38 -7.13
C THR A 331 -6.64 62.58 -6.06
N THR A 332 -5.35 62.47 -6.30
CA THR A 332 -4.23 61.97 -5.50
C THR A 332 -4.01 62.73 -4.19
N THR A 333 -3.52 62.00 -3.19
CA THR A 333 -2.39 62.38 -2.31
C THR A 333 -1.72 61.11 -1.85
#